data_AF-A0A166EA22-F1
#
_entry.id   AF-A0A166EA22-F1
#
_cell.length_a   1.000
_cell.length_b   1.000
_cell.length_c   1.000
_cell.angle_alpha   90.00
_cell.angle_beta   90.00
_cell.angle_gamma   90.00
#
_symmetry.space_group_name_H-M   'P 1'
#
loop_
_entity.id
_entity.type
_entity.pdbx_description
1 polymer ?
#
loop_
_entity_poly.entity_id
_entity_poly.type
_entity_poly.pdbx_seq_one_letter_code
_entity_poly.pdbx_strand_id
1 'polypeptide(L)'
;MYFALVPPLLFTSAFVPQCLASHSHAEDYSETLTLRPLRDGKLSASFAFTTSLHDAVPRTPDSLSEDDAPQHYTLFPLALGQILREYAITELHLNLNAGQWQYDRWGPPDQPSVASGAELWAWMGDGGSTSVDERWKGTQNALAGLFCASLGSMDAQRTTSPTRAFPPHGSLPLLPNHSYALRHAHLPSENVCTENLTPFLKLLPCPARAGIATLLNPHKLFDADWHGLGINVVWKEGGVVELKMTVQAVFDPVRTSPDGKRDWSLRSIFGRTIERACPVASSSNVELMTDGIEGYTLEPNPTGVEGGFYELKSVAHPDAVSELDLSMRWTGENKFAYPLDLTATTLSAYSVDRSMKGSSQTTGELALSVRNNLQVQQRVLWLETLPWHVELYLHTLHVICADGRPCDELLGNLTYTPPVPHASGALLQTEILLPPGEHLQISARVRKSFLRYTEHPPDAQRGWDLPPGVLVSLEPIPTPALHHSSGTSQRMYTRPLLVDLATPDFSMPYNVIIMTCTLIALCFGSVFNMLTRRFLVFDAQGKKLAGGEVVEGDTAVDETRHDAQ
;
A
#
# COMPACT_ATOMS: atom_id res chain seq x y z
N MET A 1 86.26 8.92 42.75
CA MET A 1 85.94 7.64 42.09
C MET A 1 84.48 7.72 41.66
N TYR A 2 84.28 8.30 40.47
CA TYR A 2 83.01 8.41 39.76
C TYR A 2 82.77 7.09 39.04
N PHE A 3 81.56 6.52 39.10
CA PHE A 3 80.96 5.79 37.97
C PHE A 3 79.45 5.68 38.21
N ALA A 4 78.73 6.65 37.66
CA ALA A 4 77.29 6.55 37.43
C ALA A 4 77.09 5.75 36.14
N LEU A 5 76.40 4.60 36.24
CA LEU A 5 76.06 3.75 35.11
C LEU A 5 74.61 4.05 34.70
N VAL A 6 74.47 4.68 33.54
CA VAL A 6 73.24 4.89 32.77
C VAL A 6 72.91 3.59 32.04
N PRO A 7 71.68 3.03 32.13
CA PRO A 7 71.21 2.04 31.19
C PRO A 7 70.49 2.71 29.99
N PRO A 8 70.65 2.19 28.76
CA PRO A 8 70.19 2.83 27.55
C PRO A 8 68.68 2.61 27.31
N LEU A 9 67.99 3.68 26.91
CA LEU A 9 66.65 3.64 26.31
C LEU A 9 66.74 3.01 24.91
N LEU A 10 66.28 1.77 24.79
CA LEU A 10 65.99 1.15 23.50
C LEU A 10 64.67 1.73 22.96
N PHE A 11 64.77 2.68 22.04
CA PHE A 11 63.66 3.08 21.17
C PHE A 11 63.35 1.94 20.20
N THR A 12 62.35 1.12 20.51
CA THR A 12 61.72 0.25 19.52
C THR A 12 60.70 1.08 18.75
N SER A 13 61.03 1.45 17.52
CA SER A 13 60.08 2.02 16.56
C SER A 13 59.05 0.94 16.19
N ALA A 14 57.94 0.91 16.92
CA ALA A 14 56.74 0.20 16.50
C ALA A 14 56.19 0.89 15.25
N PHE A 15 56.58 0.38 14.08
CA PHE A 15 55.86 0.59 12.84
C PHE A 15 54.47 -0.05 13.02
N VAL A 16 53.50 0.75 13.48
CA VAL A 16 52.10 0.43 13.32
C VAL A 16 51.83 0.58 11.82
N PRO A 17 51.50 -0.48 11.07
CA PRO A 17 51.01 -0.29 9.72
C PRO A 17 49.67 0.41 9.88
N GLN A 18 49.61 1.69 9.53
CA GLN A 18 48.35 2.34 9.21
C GLN A 18 47.80 1.60 7.98
N CYS A 19 47.04 0.53 8.22
CA CYS A 19 46.01 0.11 7.30
C CYS A 19 45.05 1.31 7.20
N LEU A 20 45.31 2.16 6.21
CA LEU A 20 44.27 2.98 5.60
C LEU A 20 43.27 2.00 5.00
N ALA A 21 42.37 1.49 5.84
CA ALA A 21 41.14 0.87 5.39
C ALA A 21 40.33 2.00 4.77
N SER A 22 40.50 2.20 3.47
CA SER A 22 39.47 2.79 2.63
C SER A 22 38.23 1.90 2.77
N HIS A 23 37.38 2.20 3.75
CA HIS A 23 36.02 1.67 3.74
C HIS A 23 35.36 2.26 2.50
N SER A 24 35.32 1.50 1.40
CA SER A 24 34.28 1.76 0.41
C SER A 24 32.97 1.54 1.15
N HIS A 25 32.15 2.58 1.29
CA HIS A 25 30.82 2.44 1.84
C HIS A 25 30.05 1.47 0.93
N ALA A 26 29.92 0.21 1.35
CA ALA A 26 29.17 -0.80 0.62
C ALA A 26 27.67 -0.49 0.60
N GLU A 27 27.23 0.37 1.52
CA GLU A 27 25.85 0.81 1.65
C GLU A 27 25.79 2.31 1.90
N ASP A 28 24.89 3.00 1.18
CA ASP A 28 24.60 4.41 1.36
C ASP A 28 23.11 4.62 1.67
N TYR A 29 22.80 5.63 2.47
CA TYR A 29 21.43 5.97 2.86
C TYR A 29 21.15 7.46 2.67
N SER A 30 20.06 7.82 2.00
CA SER A 30 19.60 9.20 1.85
C SER A 30 18.12 9.35 2.16
N GLU A 31 17.74 10.53 2.65
CA GLU A 31 16.37 10.87 2.98
C GLU A 31 15.97 12.21 2.35
N THR A 32 14.80 12.26 1.74
CA THR A 32 14.23 13.47 1.12
C THR A 32 12.76 13.63 1.52
N LEU A 33 12.39 14.82 1.95
CA LEU A 33 11.00 15.25 2.12
C LEU A 33 10.66 16.30 1.07
N THR A 34 9.71 15.99 0.20
CA THR A 34 9.17 16.92 -0.77
C THR A 34 7.80 17.40 -0.30
N LEU A 35 7.62 18.71 -0.19
CA LEU A 35 6.35 19.36 0.11
C LEU A 35 5.88 20.12 -1.14
N ARG A 36 4.61 19.95 -1.51
CA ARG A 36 4.00 20.63 -2.65
C ARG A 36 2.64 21.20 -2.28
N PRO A 37 2.49 22.53 -2.13
CA PRO A 37 1.19 23.17 -1.98
C PRO A 37 0.35 22.94 -3.24
N LEU A 38 -0.89 22.47 -3.06
CA LEU A 38 -1.81 22.15 -4.13
C LEU A 38 -2.78 23.31 -4.39
N ARG A 39 -3.33 23.35 -5.62
CA ARG A 39 -4.23 24.43 -6.08
C ARG A 39 -5.55 24.49 -5.30
N ASP A 40 -5.99 23.37 -4.73
CA ASP A 40 -7.20 23.27 -3.92
C ASP A 40 -6.97 23.60 -2.43
N GLY A 41 -5.80 24.17 -2.10
CA GLY A 41 -5.45 24.59 -0.74
C GLY A 41 -4.86 23.46 0.12
N LYS A 42 -4.79 22.25 -0.41
CA LYS A 42 -4.18 21.09 0.25
C LYS A 42 -2.65 21.13 0.15
N LEU A 43 -1.99 20.26 0.90
CA LEU A 43 -0.54 20.10 0.90
C LEU A 43 -0.19 18.64 0.65
N SER A 44 0.51 18.35 -0.46
CA SER A 44 1.11 17.04 -0.70
C SER A 44 2.45 16.97 0.03
N ALA A 45 2.68 15.90 0.77
CA ALA A 45 3.95 15.57 1.38
C ALA A 45 4.40 14.20 0.90
N SER A 46 5.63 14.11 0.41
CA SER A 46 6.24 12.87 -0.09
C SER A 46 7.59 12.67 0.59
N PHE A 47 7.71 11.61 1.37
CA PHE A 47 8.92 11.15 2.02
C PHE A 47 9.52 10.05 1.17
N ALA A 48 10.80 10.16 0.85
CA ALA A 48 11.57 9.13 0.18
C ALA A 48 12.83 8.80 0.97
N PHE A 49 12.97 7.53 1.35
CA PHE A 49 14.13 6.99 2.03
C PHE A 49 14.78 5.97 1.10
N THR A 50 16.00 6.27 0.64
CA THR A 50 16.71 5.43 -0.34
C THR A 50 17.92 4.80 0.34
N THR A 51 18.01 3.48 0.28
CA THR A 51 19.19 2.72 0.70
C THR A 51 19.76 1.99 -0.51
N SER A 52 21.01 2.26 -0.88
CA SER A 52 21.70 1.51 -1.93
C SER A 52 22.64 0.50 -1.31
N LEU A 53 22.61 -0.72 -1.83
CA LEU A 53 23.54 -1.80 -1.50
C LEU A 53 24.37 -2.08 -2.76
N HIS A 54 25.67 -1.78 -2.69
CA HIS A 54 26.61 -1.95 -3.77
C HIS A 54 27.17 -3.38 -3.81
N ASP A 55 27.66 -3.79 -4.98
CA ASP A 55 28.24 -5.11 -5.25
C ASP A 55 27.32 -6.31 -4.88
N ALA A 56 26.00 -6.09 -4.93
CA ALA A 56 25.00 -7.10 -4.65
C ALA A 56 24.38 -7.67 -5.94
N VAL A 57 24.37 -9.00 -6.00
CA VAL A 57 23.73 -9.76 -7.07
C VAL A 57 22.50 -10.49 -6.52
N PRO A 58 21.31 -10.35 -7.15
CA PRO A 58 20.13 -11.12 -6.81
C PRO A 58 20.42 -12.61 -6.87
N ARG A 59 19.85 -13.38 -5.93
CA ARG A 59 20.01 -14.83 -5.90
C ARG A 59 19.32 -15.44 -7.13
N THR A 60 19.99 -16.39 -7.79
CA THR A 60 19.44 -17.05 -8.98
C THR A 60 18.55 -18.24 -8.59
N PRO A 61 17.55 -18.61 -9.40
CA PRO A 61 16.64 -19.71 -9.08
C PRO A 61 17.34 -21.07 -8.85
N ASP A 62 18.43 -21.36 -9.57
CA ASP A 62 19.17 -22.63 -9.42
C ASP A 62 19.87 -22.75 -8.06
N SER A 63 20.38 -21.61 -7.57
CA SER A 63 21.11 -21.54 -6.30
C SER A 63 20.21 -21.64 -5.06
N LEU A 64 18.88 -21.71 -5.24
CA LEU A 64 17.93 -21.88 -4.12
C LEU A 64 18.05 -23.26 -3.45
N SER A 65 18.61 -24.25 -4.13
CA SER A 65 18.83 -25.59 -3.59
C SER A 65 20.07 -25.72 -2.71
N GLU A 66 20.96 -24.73 -2.75
CA GLU A 66 22.21 -24.68 -1.97
C GLU A 66 22.07 -23.69 -0.81
N ASP A 67 22.94 -23.79 0.19
CA ASP A 67 22.97 -22.81 1.28
C ASP A 67 23.39 -21.44 0.75
N ASP A 68 22.71 -20.39 1.21
CA ASP A 68 22.99 -19.03 0.76
C ASP A 68 24.29 -18.49 1.37
N ALA A 69 24.98 -17.63 0.64
CA ALA A 69 26.17 -16.94 1.13
C ALA A 69 25.79 -15.99 2.28
N PRO A 70 26.54 -15.96 3.39
CA PRO A 70 26.24 -15.08 4.51
C PRO A 70 26.28 -13.61 4.08
N GLN A 71 25.18 -12.90 4.30
CA GLN A 71 25.06 -11.47 4.02
C GLN A 71 25.11 -10.69 5.33
N HIS A 72 25.95 -9.65 5.36
CA HIS A 72 26.02 -8.71 6.47
C HIS A 72 25.52 -7.36 5.97
N TYR A 73 24.40 -6.91 6.51
CA TYR A 73 23.84 -5.61 6.21
C TYR A 73 24.07 -4.63 7.35
N THR A 74 24.45 -3.40 7.03
CA THR A 74 24.69 -2.34 8.04
C THR A 74 23.49 -1.38 8.14
N LEU A 75 22.99 -0.96 6.99
CA LEU A 75 21.89 -0.03 6.76
C LEU A 75 20.72 -0.74 6.07
N PHE A 76 21.01 -1.64 5.13
CA PHE A 76 19.98 -2.38 4.42
C PHE A 76 19.21 -3.30 5.40
N PRO A 77 17.87 -3.35 5.34
CA PRO A 77 17.10 -4.08 6.35
C PRO A 77 17.26 -5.59 6.16
N LEU A 78 17.83 -6.27 7.17
CA LEU A 78 18.07 -7.72 7.13
C LEU A 78 16.82 -8.53 6.78
N ALA A 79 15.67 -8.17 7.37
CA ALA A 79 14.41 -8.87 7.11
C ALA A 79 14.00 -8.82 5.62
N LEU A 80 14.18 -7.67 4.95
CA LEU A 80 13.90 -7.56 3.51
C LEU A 80 14.97 -8.30 2.69
N GLY A 81 16.24 -8.18 3.06
CA GLY A 81 17.33 -8.89 2.37
C GLY A 81 17.13 -10.41 2.37
N GLN A 82 16.70 -10.97 3.50
CA GLN A 82 16.36 -12.39 3.63
C GLN A 82 15.19 -12.78 2.74
N ILE A 83 14.11 -12.01 2.69
CA ILE A 83 12.95 -12.30 1.84
C ILE A 83 13.33 -12.28 0.36
N LEU A 84 14.08 -11.25 -0.08
CA LEU A 84 14.51 -11.11 -1.48
C LEU A 84 15.36 -12.30 -1.93
N ARG A 85 16.27 -12.76 -1.06
CA ARG A 85 17.16 -13.88 -1.37
C ARG A 85 16.45 -15.23 -1.27
N GLU A 86 15.67 -15.48 -0.23
CA GLU A 86 14.93 -16.74 -0.03
C GLU A 86 14.02 -17.07 -1.22
N TYR A 87 13.36 -16.05 -1.77
CA TYR A 87 12.42 -16.22 -2.88
C TYR A 87 13.00 -15.84 -4.25
N ALA A 88 14.32 -15.59 -4.35
CA ALA A 88 14.99 -15.16 -5.59
C ALA A 88 14.22 -14.05 -6.34
N ILE A 89 13.88 -12.99 -5.62
CA ILE A 89 13.18 -11.81 -6.14
C ILE A 89 14.21 -10.82 -6.66
N THR A 90 14.03 -10.38 -7.90
CA THR A 90 14.93 -9.40 -8.54
C THR A 90 14.41 -7.98 -8.39
N GLU A 91 13.09 -7.82 -8.52
CA GLU A 91 12.40 -6.55 -8.37
C GLU A 91 11.11 -6.77 -7.57
N LEU A 92 10.83 -5.89 -6.61
CA LEU A 92 9.71 -6.01 -5.69
C LEU A 92 9.08 -4.65 -5.42
N HIS A 93 7.75 -4.58 -5.52
CA HIS A 93 7.00 -3.37 -5.26
C HIS A 93 5.78 -3.69 -4.42
N LEU A 94 5.71 -3.11 -3.22
CA LEU A 94 4.57 -3.21 -2.31
C LEU A 94 4.06 -1.80 -2.00
N ASN A 95 2.77 -1.55 -2.20
CA ASN A 95 2.12 -0.30 -1.84
C ASN A 95 0.86 -0.59 -1.02
N LEU A 96 0.67 0.17 0.06
CA LEU A 96 -0.50 0.14 0.93
C LEU A 96 -1.02 1.56 1.01
N ASN A 97 -2.20 1.83 0.45
CA ASN A 97 -2.76 3.17 0.42
C ASN A 97 -4.20 3.21 0.90
N ALA A 98 -4.62 4.37 1.38
CA ALA A 98 -6.00 4.67 1.73
C ALA A 98 -6.41 6.04 1.19
N GLY A 99 -7.68 6.13 0.79
CA GLY A 99 -8.25 7.31 0.16
C GLY A 99 -8.19 7.25 -1.37
N GLN A 100 -8.61 8.34 -2.02
CA GLN A 100 -8.62 8.43 -3.47
C GLN A 100 -7.71 9.55 -3.98
N TRP A 101 -6.73 9.20 -4.79
CA TRP A 101 -5.92 10.19 -5.49
C TRP A 101 -6.77 10.96 -6.52
N GLN A 102 -6.79 12.28 -6.42
CA GLN A 102 -7.54 13.15 -7.33
C GLN A 102 -6.61 13.71 -8.41
N TYR A 103 -6.34 12.94 -9.46
CA TYR A 103 -5.42 13.32 -10.54
C TYR A 103 -5.75 14.68 -11.19
N ASP A 104 -7.03 14.98 -11.39
CA ASP A 104 -7.44 16.25 -12.03
C ASP A 104 -7.12 17.47 -11.14
N ARG A 105 -7.12 17.30 -9.81
CA ARG A 105 -6.90 18.37 -8.83
C ARG A 105 -5.47 18.47 -8.33
N TRP A 106 -4.87 17.33 -8.02
CA TRP A 106 -3.55 17.24 -7.41
C TRP A 106 -2.44 17.00 -8.44
N GLY A 107 -2.82 16.69 -9.68
CA GLY A 107 -1.89 16.32 -10.73
C GLY A 107 -1.33 14.91 -10.56
N PRO A 108 -0.27 14.57 -11.30
CA PRO A 108 0.46 13.33 -11.08
C PRO A 108 1.08 13.29 -9.67
N PRO A 109 1.10 12.10 -9.05
CA PRO A 109 1.78 11.90 -7.78
C PRO A 109 3.30 11.86 -7.98
N ASP A 110 4.05 12.23 -6.93
CA ASP A 110 5.52 12.17 -6.92
C ASP A 110 6.06 10.73 -6.97
N GLN A 111 5.30 9.78 -6.40
CA GLN A 111 5.54 8.35 -6.54
C GLN A 111 4.33 7.69 -7.23
N PRO A 112 4.54 6.78 -8.20
CA PRO A 112 3.45 6.04 -8.81
C PRO A 112 2.82 5.07 -7.81
N SER A 113 1.75 4.35 -8.21
CA SER A 113 1.05 3.35 -7.39
C SER A 113 0.28 3.92 -6.20
N VAL A 114 -0.66 4.83 -6.49
CA VAL A 114 -1.54 5.51 -5.51
C VAL A 114 -2.95 4.90 -5.38
N ALA A 115 -3.17 3.71 -5.95
CA ALA A 115 -4.43 2.98 -5.84
C ALA A 115 -4.77 2.65 -4.38
N SER A 116 -6.04 2.77 -4.02
CA SER A 116 -6.52 2.40 -2.68
C SER A 116 -6.42 0.90 -2.46
N GLY A 117 -6.02 0.50 -1.26
CA GLY A 117 -5.78 -0.88 -0.89
C GLY A 117 -4.31 -1.28 -1.03
N ALA A 118 -4.07 -2.58 -1.05
CA ALA A 118 -2.74 -3.16 -1.18
C ALA A 118 -2.46 -3.57 -2.64
N GLU A 119 -1.35 -3.11 -3.21
CA GLU A 119 -0.83 -3.55 -4.51
C GLU A 119 0.55 -4.19 -4.29
N LEU A 120 0.73 -5.42 -4.78
CA LEU A 120 2.00 -6.13 -4.71
C LEU A 120 2.35 -6.65 -6.10
N TRP A 121 3.56 -6.39 -6.56
CA TRP A 121 4.08 -7.01 -7.77
C TRP A 121 5.59 -7.24 -7.71
N ALA A 122 6.06 -8.24 -8.43
CA ALA A 122 7.45 -8.63 -8.45
C ALA A 122 7.87 -9.24 -9.79
N TRP A 123 9.11 -8.99 -10.19
CA TRP A 123 9.80 -9.74 -11.25
C TRP A 123 10.71 -10.78 -10.61
N MET A 124 10.49 -12.04 -11.00
CA MET A 124 11.18 -13.20 -10.44
C MET A 124 11.79 -14.02 -11.57
N GLY A 125 13.03 -14.47 -11.42
CA GLY A 125 13.64 -15.41 -12.36
C GLY A 125 12.88 -16.74 -12.34
N ASP A 126 12.56 -17.30 -13.50
CA ASP A 126 11.87 -18.57 -13.69
C ASP A 126 12.85 -19.66 -14.13
N GLY A 127 12.52 -20.94 -13.92
CA GLY A 127 13.36 -22.08 -14.32
C GLY A 127 14.14 -22.77 -13.19
N GLY A 128 13.94 -22.36 -11.93
CA GLY A 128 14.50 -23.03 -10.75
C GLY A 128 13.75 -24.30 -10.33
N SER A 129 14.23 -24.96 -9.27
CA SER A 129 13.62 -26.18 -8.71
C SER A 129 12.23 -25.94 -8.12
N THR A 130 12.00 -24.77 -7.51
CA THR A 130 10.70 -24.31 -7.01
C THR A 130 10.04 -23.37 -8.01
N SER A 131 8.74 -23.56 -8.23
CA SER A 131 7.97 -22.74 -9.18
C SER A 131 7.91 -21.26 -8.74
N VAL A 132 7.72 -20.36 -9.71
CA VAL A 132 7.49 -18.92 -9.41
C VAL A 132 6.25 -18.74 -8.52
N ASP A 133 5.19 -19.52 -8.72
CA ASP A 133 3.94 -19.40 -7.96
C ASP A 133 4.10 -19.81 -6.49
N GLU A 134 4.88 -20.84 -6.19
CA GLU A 134 5.19 -21.23 -4.81
C GLU A 134 6.02 -20.16 -4.09
N ARG A 135 7.05 -19.62 -4.76
CA ARG A 135 7.88 -18.54 -4.21
C ARG A 135 7.10 -17.24 -4.06
N TRP A 136 6.19 -16.95 -4.98
CA TRP A 136 5.27 -15.82 -4.90
C TRP A 136 4.37 -15.92 -3.67
N LYS A 137 3.79 -17.10 -3.42
CA LYS A 137 3.01 -17.36 -2.19
C LYS A 137 3.86 -17.20 -0.93
N GLY A 138 5.10 -17.67 -0.95
CA GLY A 138 6.04 -17.48 0.15
C GLY A 138 6.35 -16.00 0.41
N THR A 139 6.58 -15.23 -0.66
CA THR A 139 6.81 -13.78 -0.62
C THR A 139 5.64 -13.05 0.03
N GLN A 140 4.42 -13.37 -0.39
CA GLN A 140 3.19 -12.79 0.17
C GLN A 140 3.07 -13.04 1.67
N ASN A 141 3.30 -14.29 2.11
CA ASN A 141 3.22 -14.65 3.53
C ASN A 141 4.33 -13.97 4.36
N ALA A 142 5.54 -13.87 3.82
CA ALA A 142 6.65 -13.22 4.51
C ALA A 142 6.41 -11.71 4.67
N LEU A 143 5.94 -11.03 3.60
CA LEU A 143 5.59 -9.61 3.65
C LEU A 143 4.35 -9.35 4.52
N ALA A 144 3.36 -10.25 4.50
CA ALA A 144 2.21 -10.19 5.41
C ALA A 144 2.65 -10.17 6.87
N GLY A 145 3.60 -11.04 7.25
CA GLY A 145 4.18 -11.08 8.58
C GLY A 145 5.01 -9.84 8.91
N LEU A 146 5.81 -9.34 7.95
CA LEU A 146 6.66 -8.17 8.17
C LEU A 146 5.85 -6.89 8.37
N PHE A 147 4.81 -6.67 7.58
CA PHE A 147 4.00 -5.45 7.62
C PHE A 147 2.72 -5.58 8.45
N CYS A 148 2.41 -6.75 9.02
CA CYS A 148 1.13 -7.00 9.70
C CYS A 148 -0.08 -6.71 8.78
N ALA A 149 -0.02 -7.18 7.55
CA ALA A 149 -1.03 -6.96 6.52
C ALA A 149 -1.58 -8.29 6.00
N SER A 150 -2.80 -8.29 5.45
CA SER A 150 -3.47 -9.48 4.93
C SER A 150 -2.97 -9.93 3.54
N LEU A 151 -1.69 -9.70 3.21
CA LEU A 151 -1.14 -9.97 1.87
C LEU A 151 -1.21 -11.45 1.47
N GLY A 152 -1.29 -12.37 2.44
CA GLY A 152 -1.48 -13.80 2.18
C GLY A 152 -2.81 -14.14 1.48
N SER A 153 -3.80 -13.24 1.47
CA SER A 153 -5.04 -13.44 0.69
C SER A 153 -4.93 -12.99 -0.77
N MET A 154 -3.79 -12.49 -1.22
CA MET A 154 -3.50 -12.21 -2.63
C MET A 154 -3.22 -13.50 -3.43
N ASP A 155 -4.06 -14.52 -3.24
CA ASP A 155 -3.85 -15.85 -3.81
C ASP A 155 -3.86 -15.88 -5.35
N ALA A 156 -3.80 -17.08 -5.92
CA ALA A 156 -3.85 -17.28 -7.37
C ALA A 156 -5.10 -16.66 -8.03
N GLN A 157 -6.22 -16.50 -7.30
CA GLN A 157 -7.44 -15.91 -7.84
C GLN A 157 -7.30 -14.40 -8.08
N ARG A 158 -6.39 -13.74 -7.37
CA ARG A 158 -6.11 -12.29 -7.46
C ARG A 158 -4.80 -11.96 -8.14
N THR A 159 -4.00 -12.97 -8.46
CA THR A 159 -2.70 -12.81 -9.10
C THR A 159 -2.81 -12.88 -10.63
N THR A 160 -2.20 -11.91 -11.32
CA THR A 160 -2.14 -11.81 -12.79
C THR A 160 -0.72 -11.43 -13.25
N SER A 161 -0.47 -11.41 -14.56
CA SER A 161 0.84 -11.06 -15.14
C SER A 161 0.74 -10.01 -16.26
N PRO A 162 0.38 -8.74 -15.95
CA PRO A 162 0.24 -7.66 -16.93
C PRO A 162 1.58 -7.01 -17.33
N THR A 163 2.41 -7.75 -18.06
CA THR A 163 3.81 -7.34 -18.40
C THR A 163 3.91 -6.03 -19.17
N ARG A 164 2.88 -5.62 -19.92
CA ARG A 164 2.88 -4.36 -20.69
C ARG A 164 2.63 -3.14 -19.81
N ALA A 165 1.78 -3.27 -18.79
CA ALA A 165 1.46 -2.19 -17.86
C ALA A 165 2.49 -2.05 -16.73
N PHE A 166 3.17 -3.16 -16.41
CA PHE A 166 4.21 -3.24 -15.38
C PHE A 166 5.52 -3.78 -15.97
N PRO A 167 6.17 -3.03 -16.88
CA PRO A 167 7.53 -3.35 -17.29
C PRO A 167 8.48 -3.24 -16.08
N PRO A 168 9.64 -3.94 -16.09
CA PRO A 168 10.62 -3.81 -15.02
C PRO A 168 11.10 -2.35 -14.92
N HIS A 169 11.15 -1.84 -13.70
CA HIS A 169 11.67 -0.51 -13.39
C HIS A 169 13.21 -0.52 -13.30
N GLY A 170 13.77 -1.62 -12.80
CA GLY A 170 15.20 -1.86 -12.76
C GLY A 170 15.71 -2.58 -14.01
N SER A 171 17.01 -2.83 -14.04
CA SER A 171 17.57 -3.82 -14.95
C SER A 171 17.26 -5.22 -14.41
N LEU A 172 17.08 -6.19 -15.29
CA LEU A 172 16.99 -7.60 -14.91
C LEU A 172 18.31 -8.27 -15.32
N PRO A 173 19.06 -8.88 -14.39
CA PRO A 173 20.34 -9.50 -14.73
C PRO A 173 20.13 -10.64 -15.74
N LEU A 174 21.04 -10.78 -16.70
CA LEU A 174 20.96 -11.86 -17.68
C LEU A 174 21.21 -13.19 -16.98
N LEU A 175 20.17 -14.03 -16.91
CA LEU A 175 20.27 -15.37 -16.37
C LEU A 175 20.45 -16.37 -17.52
N PRO A 176 21.55 -17.14 -17.58
CA PRO A 176 21.72 -18.16 -18.60
C PRO A 176 20.60 -19.20 -18.48
N ASN A 177 19.90 -19.48 -19.58
CA ASN A 177 18.81 -20.47 -19.66
C ASN A 177 17.53 -20.18 -18.86
N HIS A 178 17.39 -19.00 -18.26
CA HIS A 178 16.22 -18.63 -17.47
C HIS A 178 15.50 -17.42 -18.09
N SER A 179 14.19 -17.35 -17.85
CA SER A 179 13.35 -16.20 -18.21
C SER A 179 12.90 -15.48 -16.93
N TYR A 180 12.28 -14.32 -17.07
CA TYR A 180 11.66 -13.62 -15.94
C TYR A 180 10.15 -13.68 -16.06
N ALA A 181 9.48 -13.84 -14.92
CA ALA A 181 8.04 -13.86 -14.80
C ALA A 181 7.57 -12.75 -13.86
N LEU A 182 6.56 -11.99 -14.30
CA LEU A 182 5.86 -11.00 -13.47
C LEU A 182 4.74 -11.69 -12.69
N ARG A 183 4.59 -11.32 -11.43
CA ARG A 183 3.37 -11.54 -10.65
C ARG A 183 2.87 -10.20 -10.13
N HIS A 184 1.58 -9.92 -10.33
CA HIS A 184 0.90 -8.72 -9.88
C HIS A 184 -0.40 -9.11 -9.20
N ALA A 185 -0.64 -8.59 -8.01
CA ALA A 185 -1.88 -8.80 -7.27
C ALA A 185 -2.33 -7.50 -6.60
N HIS A 186 -3.64 -7.36 -6.46
CA HIS A 186 -4.27 -6.21 -5.84
C HIS A 186 -5.36 -6.65 -4.87
N LEU A 187 -5.39 -6.04 -3.68
CA LEU A 187 -6.34 -6.29 -2.63
C LEU A 187 -6.95 -4.96 -2.15
N PRO A 188 -8.06 -4.52 -2.77
CA PRO A 188 -8.65 -3.20 -2.49
C PRO A 188 -9.12 -2.99 -1.06
N SER A 189 -9.47 -4.08 -0.36
CA SER A 189 -9.97 -4.05 1.01
C SER A 189 -8.88 -3.84 2.05
N GLU A 190 -7.61 -4.06 1.70
CA GLU A 190 -6.47 -3.96 2.62
C GLU A 190 -5.89 -2.54 2.57
N ASN A 191 -6.50 -1.63 3.33
CA ASN A 191 -6.01 -0.27 3.49
C ASN A 191 -4.80 -0.23 4.43
N VAL A 192 -4.02 0.85 4.32
CA VAL A 192 -2.93 1.12 5.25
C VAL A 192 -3.44 1.47 6.66
N CYS A 193 -2.82 0.89 7.66
CA CYS A 193 -3.15 1.00 9.08
C CYS A 193 -1.94 1.44 9.92
N THR A 194 -2.20 1.88 11.15
CA THR A 194 -1.13 2.31 12.09
C THR A 194 -0.13 1.20 12.41
N GLU A 195 -0.60 -0.03 12.36
CA GLU A 195 0.12 -1.27 12.58
C GLU A 195 1.15 -1.54 11.48
N ASN A 196 0.95 -1.00 10.26
CA ASN A 196 1.93 -1.12 9.17
C ASN A 196 3.07 -0.08 9.31
N LEU A 197 2.79 1.09 9.88
CA LEU A 197 3.79 2.17 10.01
C LEU A 197 4.92 1.80 10.98
N THR A 198 4.60 1.12 12.07
CA THR A 198 5.60 0.72 13.07
C THR A 198 6.70 -0.20 12.50
N PRO A 199 6.38 -1.33 11.82
CA PRO A 199 7.39 -2.16 11.17
C PRO A 199 8.09 -1.42 10.01
N PHE A 200 7.37 -0.58 9.27
CA PHE A 200 7.97 0.26 8.23
C PHE A 200 9.10 1.14 8.80
N LEU A 201 8.84 1.88 9.88
CA LEU A 201 9.84 2.74 10.52
C LEU A 201 11.02 1.95 11.09
N LYS A 202 10.81 0.70 11.53
CA LYS A 202 11.88 -0.18 12.03
C LYS A 202 12.87 -0.63 10.96
N LEU A 203 12.48 -0.58 9.68
CA LEU A 203 13.38 -0.90 8.57
C LEU A 203 14.31 0.29 8.24
N LEU A 204 13.99 1.51 8.68
CA LEU A 204 14.85 2.66 8.45
C LEU A 204 16.04 2.66 9.43
N PRO A 205 17.26 3.08 9.00
CA PRO A 205 18.43 3.16 9.89
C PRO A 205 18.20 4.06 11.12
N CYS A 206 17.42 5.11 10.96
CA CYS A 206 17.00 6.03 12.02
C CYS A 206 15.49 5.90 12.28
N PRO A 207 15.01 4.93 13.08
CA PRO A 207 13.59 4.57 13.20
C PRO A 207 12.76 5.66 13.93
N ALA A 208 12.45 6.76 13.22
CA ALA A 208 11.78 7.96 13.72
C ALA A 208 12.42 8.62 14.96
N ARG A 209 13.73 8.40 15.21
CA ARG A 209 14.50 9.01 16.32
C ARG A 209 15.32 10.24 15.91
N ALA A 210 15.59 10.37 14.63
CA ALA A 210 16.37 11.42 13.99
C ALA A 210 16.00 11.47 12.50
N GLY A 211 16.32 12.58 11.83
CA GLY A 211 16.02 12.78 10.42
C GLY A 211 14.56 13.10 10.14
N ILE A 212 14.19 13.10 8.86
CA ILE A 212 12.84 13.47 8.41
C ILE A 212 11.78 12.44 8.85
N ALA A 213 12.20 11.20 9.12
CA ALA A 213 11.32 10.13 9.63
C ALA A 213 10.66 10.48 10.98
N THR A 214 11.22 11.44 11.74
CA THR A 214 10.62 11.93 12.98
C THR A 214 9.23 12.54 12.79
N LEU A 215 8.97 13.13 11.61
CA LEU A 215 7.69 13.73 11.23
C LEU A 215 6.58 12.70 11.00
N LEU A 216 6.91 11.42 10.84
CA LEU A 216 5.94 10.35 10.61
C LEU A 216 5.17 10.01 11.90
N ASN A 217 4.24 10.90 12.27
CA ASN A 217 3.33 10.74 13.38
C ASN A 217 2.05 10.01 12.92
N PRO A 218 1.73 8.82 13.47
CA PRO A 218 0.59 8.03 13.02
C PRO A 218 -0.73 8.82 13.10
N HIS A 219 -1.02 9.49 14.21
CA HIS A 219 -2.30 10.17 14.39
C HIS A 219 -2.55 11.30 13.38
N LYS A 220 -1.48 11.93 12.88
CA LYS A 220 -1.58 12.99 11.87
C LYS A 220 -1.58 12.43 10.46
N LEU A 221 -0.70 11.46 10.17
CA LEU A 221 -0.57 10.85 8.86
C LEU A 221 -1.87 10.19 8.40
N PHE A 222 -2.53 9.42 9.27
CA PHE A 222 -3.75 8.69 8.94
C PHE A 222 -5.03 9.57 8.96
N ASP A 223 -4.94 10.85 9.33
CA ASP A 223 -6.03 11.85 9.22
C ASP A 223 -6.00 12.63 7.89
N ALA A 224 -4.97 12.39 7.06
CA ALA A 224 -4.84 12.95 5.73
C ALA A 224 -5.92 12.41 4.76
N ASP A 225 -6.33 13.23 3.79
CA ASP A 225 -7.38 12.86 2.81
C ASP A 225 -6.98 11.70 1.89
N TRP A 226 -5.68 11.55 1.67
CA TRP A 226 -5.06 10.39 1.06
C TRP A 226 -3.72 10.15 1.74
N HIS A 227 -3.35 8.90 1.97
CA HIS A 227 -2.05 8.53 2.53
C HIS A 227 -1.66 7.11 2.12
N GLY A 228 -0.35 6.88 2.03
CA GLY A 228 0.19 5.61 1.54
C GLY A 228 1.61 5.33 1.98
N LEU A 229 1.93 4.04 2.08
CA LEU A 229 3.27 3.51 2.31
C LEU A 229 3.68 2.67 1.10
N GLY A 230 4.92 2.84 0.65
CA GLY A 230 5.47 2.13 -0.50
C GLY A 230 6.85 1.58 -0.23
N ILE A 231 7.14 0.42 -0.77
CA ILE A 231 8.45 -0.24 -0.73
C ILE A 231 8.76 -0.71 -2.13
N ASN A 232 9.84 -0.19 -2.67
CA ASN A 232 10.29 -0.48 -4.02
C ASN A 232 11.74 -0.96 -3.95
N VAL A 233 11.98 -2.17 -4.40
CA VAL A 233 13.32 -2.75 -4.52
C VAL A 233 13.58 -2.98 -5.99
N VAL A 234 14.62 -2.35 -6.51
CA VAL A 234 15.06 -2.51 -7.90
C VAL A 234 16.53 -2.90 -7.92
N TRP A 235 16.91 -3.70 -8.91
CA TRP A 235 18.31 -3.94 -9.23
C TRP A 235 18.74 -3.03 -10.40
N LYS A 236 19.92 -2.42 -10.28
CA LYS A 236 20.51 -1.56 -11.31
C LYS A 236 21.76 -2.19 -11.89
N GLU A 237 21.99 -1.93 -13.17
CA GLU A 237 23.25 -2.25 -13.83
C GLU A 237 24.44 -1.67 -13.06
N GLY A 238 25.46 -2.50 -12.83
CA GLY A 238 26.57 -2.19 -11.91
C GLY A 238 26.48 -2.90 -10.56
N GLY A 239 25.49 -3.79 -10.37
CA GLY A 239 25.40 -4.62 -9.17
C GLY A 239 24.89 -3.86 -7.94
N VAL A 240 23.96 -2.91 -8.14
CA VAL A 240 23.41 -2.12 -7.05
C VAL A 240 21.96 -2.51 -6.82
N VAL A 241 21.64 -2.95 -5.61
CA VAL A 241 20.26 -3.12 -5.15
C VAL A 241 19.82 -1.82 -4.47
N GLU A 242 18.80 -1.16 -5.02
CA GLU A 242 18.24 0.06 -4.45
C GLU A 242 16.90 -0.25 -3.78
N LEU A 243 16.84 -0.01 -2.48
CA LEU A 243 15.61 -0.01 -1.69
C LEU A 243 15.13 1.43 -1.52
N LYS A 244 13.98 1.75 -2.11
CA LYS A 244 13.28 3.02 -1.95
C LYS A 244 12.00 2.81 -1.16
N MET A 245 12.01 3.25 0.10
CA MET A 245 10.84 3.27 0.97
C MET A 245 10.20 4.65 0.91
N THR A 246 8.89 4.71 0.67
CA THR A 246 8.17 5.96 0.43
C THR A 246 6.97 6.09 1.34
N VAL A 247 6.72 7.29 1.85
CA VAL A 247 5.45 7.64 2.51
C VAL A 247 4.91 8.87 1.82
N GLN A 248 3.66 8.84 1.38
CA GLN A 248 3.05 10.00 0.75
C GLN A 248 1.72 10.29 1.42
N ALA A 249 1.37 11.56 1.58
CA ALA A 249 0.11 11.98 2.18
C ALA A 249 -0.34 13.35 1.64
N VAL A 250 -1.65 13.55 1.59
CA VAL A 250 -2.29 14.81 1.18
C VAL A 250 -3.09 15.38 2.34
N PHE A 251 -2.58 16.46 2.92
CA PHE A 251 -3.16 17.13 4.08
C PHE A 251 -4.04 18.31 3.68
N ASP A 252 -5.05 18.62 4.50
CA ASP A 252 -5.91 19.80 4.34
C ASP A 252 -5.63 20.83 5.46
N PRO A 253 -4.70 21.79 5.24
CA PRO A 253 -4.45 22.86 6.20
C PRO A 253 -5.64 23.80 6.35
N VAL A 254 -6.43 24.01 5.30
CA VAL A 254 -7.62 24.87 5.34
C VAL A 254 -8.66 24.33 6.33
N ARG A 255 -8.84 23.01 6.36
CA ARG A 255 -9.75 22.33 7.30
C ARG A 255 -9.28 22.44 8.76
N THR A 256 -7.98 22.45 8.99
CA THR A 256 -7.41 22.47 10.35
C THR A 256 -7.17 23.89 10.88
N SER A 257 -7.11 24.88 9.98
CA SER A 257 -6.93 26.29 10.34
C SER A 257 -8.24 26.90 10.88
N PRO A 258 -8.22 27.56 12.06
CA PRO A 258 -9.42 28.21 12.62
C PRO A 258 -9.92 29.36 11.75
N ASP A 259 -9.01 30.02 11.02
CA ASP A 259 -9.33 31.16 10.16
C ASP A 259 -9.68 30.73 8.72
N GLY A 260 -9.61 29.42 8.42
CA GLY A 260 -9.81 28.89 7.07
C GLY A 260 -8.72 29.33 6.09
N LYS A 261 -7.49 29.56 6.57
CA LYS A 261 -6.31 29.83 5.76
C LYS A 261 -5.58 28.54 5.43
N ARG A 262 -4.88 28.51 4.30
CA ARG A 262 -3.97 27.41 3.92
C ARG A 262 -2.54 27.59 4.44
N ASP A 263 -2.39 28.30 5.55
CA ASP A 263 -1.11 28.43 6.26
C ASP A 263 -0.76 27.09 6.90
N TRP A 264 0.51 26.71 6.84
CA TRP A 264 0.96 25.46 7.43
C TRP A 264 2.38 25.55 7.98
N SER A 265 2.69 24.72 8.97
CA SER A 265 4.04 24.41 9.42
C SER A 265 4.21 22.91 9.61
N LEU A 266 5.45 22.43 9.72
CA LEU A 266 5.71 21.02 10.03
C LEU A 266 5.00 20.62 11.33
N ARG A 267 5.05 21.51 12.34
CA ARG A 267 4.34 21.31 13.60
C ARG A 267 2.83 21.23 13.43
N SER A 268 2.19 22.05 12.59
CA SER A 268 0.73 22.02 12.42
C SER A 268 0.25 20.77 11.68
N ILE A 269 0.99 20.36 10.64
CA ILE A 269 0.65 19.23 9.77
C ILE A 269 1.00 17.89 10.43
N PHE A 270 2.23 17.72 10.89
CA PHE A 270 2.74 16.45 11.42
C PHE A 270 2.66 16.35 12.95
N GLY A 271 2.37 17.46 13.65
CA GLY A 271 2.40 17.51 15.10
C GLY A 271 3.81 17.44 15.69
N ARG A 272 4.85 17.55 14.85
CA ARG A 272 6.27 17.37 15.17
C ARG A 272 7.13 18.26 14.28
N THR A 273 8.39 18.42 14.65
CA THR A 273 9.40 19.21 13.95
C THR A 273 10.68 18.38 13.85
N ILE A 274 11.66 18.83 13.05
CA ILE A 274 12.91 18.09 12.87
C ILE A 274 13.96 18.64 13.82
N GLU A 275 14.24 17.91 14.90
CA GLU A 275 15.21 18.33 15.92
C GLU A 275 16.68 18.12 15.50
N ARG A 276 16.94 17.04 14.75
CA ARG A 276 18.29 16.65 14.30
C ARG A 276 18.24 15.83 13.03
N ALA A 277 19.28 15.95 12.20
CA ALA A 277 19.48 15.09 11.03
C ALA A 277 19.81 13.63 11.43
N CYS A 278 19.54 12.66 10.55
CA CYS A 278 19.95 11.28 10.78
C CYS A 278 21.49 11.17 10.65
N PRO A 279 22.22 10.72 11.68
CA PRO A 279 23.69 10.73 11.68
C PRO A 279 24.32 9.79 10.65
N VAL A 280 23.54 8.86 10.11
CA VAL A 280 23.98 7.82 9.16
C VAL A 280 23.61 8.19 7.71
N ALA A 281 22.78 9.21 7.51
CA ALA A 281 22.36 9.63 6.17
C ALA A 281 23.48 10.39 5.46
N SER A 282 23.76 9.99 4.22
CA SER A 282 24.66 10.68 3.29
C SER A 282 24.06 12.01 2.85
N SER A 283 22.73 12.14 2.77
CA SER A 283 22.01 13.41 2.60
C SER A 283 20.62 13.38 3.25
N SER A 284 20.22 14.53 3.79
CA SER A 284 18.91 14.77 4.38
C SER A 284 18.38 16.09 3.83
N ASN A 285 17.41 16.02 2.90
CA ASN A 285 16.93 17.20 2.16
C ASN A 285 15.44 17.43 2.39
N VAL A 286 15.04 18.69 2.52
CA VAL A 286 13.64 19.13 2.51
C VAL A 286 13.45 20.08 1.33
N GLU A 287 12.58 19.72 0.41
CA GLU A 287 12.33 20.41 -0.84
C GLU A 287 10.90 20.94 -0.86
N LEU A 288 10.71 22.22 -1.20
CA LEU A 288 9.39 22.82 -1.33
C LEU A 288 9.11 23.17 -2.80
N MET A 289 8.31 22.34 -3.48
CA MET A 289 7.88 22.60 -4.85
C MET A 289 6.69 23.58 -4.84
N THR A 290 6.92 24.82 -5.26
CA THR A 290 5.87 25.86 -5.28
C THR A 290 5.25 26.11 -6.64
N ASP A 291 5.64 25.39 -7.69
CA ASP A 291 5.05 25.44 -9.05
C ASP A 291 4.73 26.85 -9.59
N GLY A 292 5.60 27.83 -9.31
CA GLY A 292 5.45 29.22 -9.73
C GLY A 292 4.36 30.02 -8.99
N ILE A 293 3.83 29.52 -7.88
CA ILE A 293 2.89 30.25 -7.04
C ILE A 293 3.62 31.40 -6.32
N GLU A 294 2.98 32.57 -6.22
CA GLU A 294 3.50 33.75 -5.53
C GLU A 294 2.61 34.15 -4.33
N GLY A 295 3.04 35.12 -3.53
CA GLY A 295 2.24 35.68 -2.43
C GLY A 295 2.35 34.92 -1.10
N TYR A 296 3.40 34.12 -0.94
CA TYR A 296 3.72 33.42 0.31
C TYR A 296 5.02 33.94 0.92
N THR A 297 5.21 33.63 2.19
CA THR A 297 6.45 33.84 2.95
C THR A 297 6.86 32.52 3.59
N LEU A 298 8.16 32.23 3.60
CA LEU A 298 8.72 31.02 4.20
C LEU A 298 9.54 31.40 5.43
N GLU A 299 9.36 30.64 6.50
CA GLU A 299 10.18 30.72 7.71
C GLU A 299 10.64 29.30 8.07
N PRO A 300 11.96 29.02 8.21
CA PRO A 300 13.10 29.92 7.96
C PRO A 300 13.32 30.22 6.46
N ASN A 301 14.15 31.22 6.13
CA ASN A 301 14.46 31.55 4.74
C ASN A 301 15.21 30.39 4.03
N PRO A 302 14.91 30.11 2.76
CA PRO A 302 15.54 29.01 2.02
C PRO A 302 17.01 29.27 1.73
N THR A 303 17.78 28.18 1.66
CA THR A 303 19.21 28.19 1.32
C THR A 303 19.47 28.27 -0.19
N GLY A 304 18.51 27.85 -1.02
CA GLY A 304 18.60 27.86 -2.49
C GLY A 304 17.82 29.00 -3.17
N VAL A 305 18.23 29.36 -4.39
CA VAL A 305 17.56 30.34 -5.25
C VAL A 305 16.67 29.57 -6.23
N GLU A 306 15.36 29.84 -6.17
CA GLU A 306 14.25 29.13 -6.84
C GLU A 306 13.82 27.82 -6.14
N GLY A 307 12.56 27.76 -5.68
CA GLY A 307 11.93 26.51 -5.20
C GLY A 307 12.28 26.03 -3.79
N GLY A 308 12.58 26.93 -2.84
CA GLY A 308 12.59 26.61 -1.40
C GLY A 308 13.34 25.34 -1.00
N PHE A 309 14.64 25.26 -1.28
CA PHE A 309 15.48 24.11 -0.94
C PHE A 309 16.15 24.27 0.43
N TYR A 310 16.04 23.24 1.29
CA TYR A 310 16.62 23.18 2.62
C TYR A 310 17.44 21.90 2.80
N GLU A 311 18.75 22.01 2.92
CA GLU A 311 19.63 20.88 3.26
C GLU A 311 19.85 20.81 4.77
N LEU A 312 19.46 19.70 5.41
CA LEU A 312 19.60 19.49 6.86
C LEU A 312 21.06 19.31 7.31
N LYS A 313 22.01 19.19 6.38
CA LYS A 313 23.45 19.11 6.70
C LYS A 313 24.02 20.39 7.30
N SER A 314 23.34 21.54 7.17
CA SER A 314 23.80 22.79 7.80
C SER A 314 23.57 22.84 9.32
N VAL A 315 22.89 21.84 9.91
CA VAL A 315 22.78 21.67 11.37
C VAL A 315 24.03 20.95 11.95
N ALA A 316 25.03 20.63 11.12
CA ALA A 316 26.31 20.07 11.54
C ALA A 316 27.27 21.11 12.16
N HIS A 317 26.76 21.96 13.05
CA HIS A 317 27.57 22.55 14.12
C HIS A 317 27.14 21.96 15.45
N PRO A 318 28.05 21.33 16.21
CA PRO A 318 27.73 20.64 17.46
C PRO A 318 27.10 21.52 18.54
N ASP A 319 27.05 22.85 18.35
CA ASP A 319 26.48 23.83 19.28
C ASP A 319 25.22 24.57 18.77
N ALA A 320 24.67 24.22 17.60
CA ALA A 320 23.46 24.87 17.06
C ALA A 320 22.28 23.90 16.96
N VAL A 321 21.65 23.64 18.10
CA VAL A 321 20.30 23.04 18.15
C VAL A 321 19.31 24.10 17.67
N SER A 322 19.12 24.21 16.35
CA SER A 322 17.96 24.89 15.80
C SER A 322 17.03 23.84 15.21
N GLU A 323 16.04 23.43 16.00
CA GLU A 323 14.85 22.71 15.56
C GLU A 323 14.34 23.33 14.23
N LEU A 324 14.21 22.51 13.19
CA LEU A 324 13.65 22.96 11.91
C LEU A 324 12.13 22.76 11.93
N ASP A 325 11.41 23.86 12.04
CA ASP A 325 9.96 23.95 11.78
C ASP A 325 9.74 24.82 10.54
N LEU A 326 9.73 24.18 9.36
CA LEU A 326 9.43 24.86 8.11
C LEU A 326 7.97 25.27 8.11
N SER A 327 7.71 26.55 7.83
CA SER A 327 6.37 27.10 7.73
C SER A 327 6.20 27.96 6.47
N MET A 328 4.99 27.95 5.95
CA MET A 328 4.55 28.73 4.81
C MET A 328 3.30 29.50 5.18
N ARG A 329 3.37 30.83 5.05
CA ARG A 329 2.27 31.75 5.37
C ARG A 329 1.88 32.58 4.15
N TRP A 330 0.58 32.71 3.92
CA TRP A 330 -0.02 33.45 2.81
C TRP A 330 -0.37 34.87 3.26
N THR A 331 0.51 35.83 3.00
CA THR A 331 0.42 37.18 3.56
C THR A 331 -0.73 38.01 2.98
N GLY A 332 -1.13 37.73 1.74
CA GLY A 332 -2.25 38.40 1.07
C GLY A 332 -3.62 37.75 1.29
N GLU A 333 -3.71 36.64 2.04
CA GLU A 333 -4.90 35.80 2.10
C GLU A 333 -5.52 35.81 3.51
N ASN A 334 -6.76 36.27 3.61
CA ASN A 334 -7.52 36.24 4.87
C ASN A 334 -8.30 34.93 5.05
N LYS A 335 -8.79 34.35 3.96
CA LYS A 335 -9.52 33.08 3.94
C LYS A 335 -9.32 32.42 2.58
N PHE A 336 -9.15 31.11 2.56
CA PHE A 336 -8.98 30.35 1.34
C PHE A 336 -10.25 30.30 0.50
N ALA A 337 -10.14 30.67 -0.77
CA ALA A 337 -11.21 30.59 -1.74
C ALA A 337 -11.00 29.37 -2.64
N TYR A 338 -11.84 28.35 -2.48
CA TYR A 338 -11.77 27.14 -3.29
C TYR A 338 -12.05 27.44 -4.78
N PRO A 339 -11.24 26.92 -5.71
CA PRO A 339 -11.49 27.10 -7.14
C PRO A 339 -12.79 26.39 -7.54
N LEU A 340 -13.71 27.13 -8.16
CA LEU A 340 -15.02 26.62 -8.60
C LEU A 340 -14.97 25.97 -10.00
N ASP A 341 -14.05 26.40 -10.87
CA ASP A 341 -13.88 25.82 -12.21
C ASP A 341 -12.65 24.90 -12.26
N LEU A 342 -12.95 23.61 -12.14
CA LEU A 342 -11.96 22.53 -12.19
C LEU A 342 -11.57 22.14 -13.62
N THR A 343 -12.39 22.51 -14.63
CA THR A 343 -12.20 22.04 -16.01
C THR A 343 -11.14 22.82 -16.76
N ALA A 344 -11.05 24.13 -16.52
CA ALA A 344 -10.02 24.99 -17.09
C ALA A 344 -8.63 24.79 -16.45
N THR A 345 -8.55 24.03 -15.35
CA THR A 345 -7.38 23.97 -14.46
C THR A 345 -6.84 22.56 -14.24
N THR A 346 -7.33 21.56 -14.99
CA THR A 346 -6.90 20.16 -14.88
C THR A 346 -5.39 20.04 -15.04
N LEU A 347 -4.77 19.28 -14.12
CA LEU A 347 -3.33 19.02 -14.12
C LEU A 347 -2.96 17.68 -14.78
N SER A 348 -3.96 16.87 -15.10
CA SER A 348 -3.83 15.56 -15.72
C SER A 348 -3.90 15.66 -17.26
N ALA A 349 -3.08 14.89 -17.97
CA ALA A 349 -3.15 14.80 -19.43
C ALA A 349 -4.50 14.25 -19.92
N TYR A 350 -5.10 13.36 -19.13
CA TYR A 350 -6.42 12.80 -19.39
C TYR A 350 -7.14 12.53 -18.06
N SER A 351 -8.47 12.63 -18.08
CA SER A 351 -9.34 12.35 -16.93
C SER A 351 -10.05 11.02 -17.14
N VAL A 352 -10.20 10.25 -16.07
CA VAL A 352 -10.79 8.90 -16.12
C VAL A 352 -11.79 8.72 -15.01
N ASP A 353 -12.96 8.20 -15.36
CA ASP A 353 -13.95 7.71 -14.41
C ASP A 353 -14.36 6.28 -14.79
N ARG A 354 -14.40 5.39 -13.81
CA ARG A 354 -14.77 3.97 -13.99
C ARG A 354 -16.00 3.72 -13.13
N SER A 355 -17.01 3.05 -13.68
CA SER A 355 -18.27 2.78 -13.00
C SER A 355 -18.84 1.41 -13.36
N MET A 356 -19.60 0.85 -12.43
CA MET A 356 -20.38 -0.38 -12.62
C MET A 356 -21.86 0.01 -12.76
N LYS A 357 -22.46 -0.17 -13.93
CA LYS A 357 -23.86 0.12 -14.21
C LYS A 357 -24.72 -1.14 -14.11
N GLY A 358 -26.01 -0.95 -13.82
CA GLY A 358 -27.02 -2.00 -13.76
C GLY A 358 -27.34 -2.49 -12.35
N SER A 359 -28.63 -2.64 -12.06
CA SER A 359 -29.16 -3.07 -10.75
C SER A 359 -29.35 -4.58 -10.60
N SER A 360 -29.08 -5.35 -11.66
CA SER A 360 -29.23 -6.80 -11.62
C SER A 360 -28.14 -7.46 -10.77
N GLN A 361 -28.51 -8.50 -10.04
CA GLN A 361 -27.58 -9.33 -9.26
C GLN A 361 -26.84 -10.37 -10.13
N THR A 362 -27.28 -10.58 -11.37
CA THR A 362 -26.68 -11.57 -12.30
C THR A 362 -25.94 -10.93 -13.46
N THR A 363 -26.27 -9.69 -13.81
CA THR A 363 -25.70 -8.96 -14.94
C THR A 363 -25.39 -7.53 -14.56
N GLY A 364 -24.44 -6.93 -15.25
CA GLY A 364 -24.13 -5.51 -15.14
C GLY A 364 -23.41 -5.01 -16.39
N GLU A 365 -22.98 -3.76 -16.38
CA GLU A 365 -22.22 -3.13 -17.45
C GLU A 365 -21.07 -2.31 -16.88
N LEU A 366 -19.84 -2.75 -17.15
CA LEU A 366 -18.63 -2.03 -16.76
C LEU A 366 -18.44 -0.90 -17.76
N ALA A 367 -18.34 0.33 -17.28
CA ALA A 367 -18.16 1.52 -18.09
C ALA A 367 -16.91 2.30 -17.66
N LEU A 368 -16.11 2.67 -18.64
CA LEU A 368 -14.95 3.55 -18.50
C LEU A 368 -15.19 4.82 -19.31
N SER A 369 -15.07 5.96 -18.67
CA SER A 369 -15.23 7.28 -19.26
C SER A 369 -13.88 7.96 -19.27
N VAL A 370 -13.33 8.24 -20.45
CA VAL A 370 -11.99 8.82 -20.60
C VAL A 370 -12.08 10.11 -21.39
N ARG A 371 -11.47 11.18 -20.90
CA ARG A 371 -11.38 12.48 -21.57
C ARG A 371 -9.93 12.83 -21.82
N ASN A 372 -9.58 13.19 -23.06
CA ASN A 372 -8.29 13.79 -23.35
C ASN A 372 -8.33 15.29 -23.03
N ASN A 373 -7.45 15.76 -22.14
CA ASN A 373 -7.35 17.18 -21.80
C ASN A 373 -6.34 17.91 -22.69
N LEU A 374 -5.54 17.18 -23.46
CA LEU A 374 -4.55 17.72 -24.39
C LEU A 374 -5.13 17.93 -25.79
N GLN A 375 -4.53 18.88 -26.50
CA GLN A 375 -4.81 19.15 -27.93
C GLN A 375 -3.99 18.24 -28.88
N VAL A 376 -3.43 17.16 -28.35
CA VAL A 376 -2.64 16.17 -29.09
C VAL A 376 -3.25 14.80 -28.81
N GLN A 377 -3.22 13.93 -29.83
CA GLN A 377 -3.65 12.55 -29.66
C GLN A 377 -2.79 11.85 -28.61
N GLN A 378 -3.40 11.01 -27.78
CA GLN A 378 -2.69 10.25 -26.75
C GLN A 378 -2.97 8.77 -26.90
N ARG A 379 -1.95 7.94 -26.69
CA ARG A 379 -2.07 6.49 -26.69
C ARG A 379 -1.95 5.96 -25.26
N VAL A 380 -3.02 5.32 -24.79
CA VAL A 380 -3.13 4.86 -23.40
C VAL A 380 -3.44 3.37 -23.37
N LEU A 381 -2.68 2.60 -22.60
CA LEU A 381 -2.98 1.20 -22.33
C LEU A 381 -3.95 1.12 -21.15
N TRP A 382 -5.12 0.53 -21.36
CA TRP A 382 -6.07 0.20 -20.30
C TRP A 382 -5.91 -1.26 -19.87
N LEU A 383 -5.59 -1.45 -18.60
CA LEU A 383 -5.53 -2.71 -17.90
C LEU A 383 -6.75 -2.83 -16.97
N GLU A 384 -7.48 -3.92 -17.10
CA GLU A 384 -8.63 -4.26 -16.27
C GLU A 384 -8.47 -5.67 -15.71
N THR A 385 -8.57 -5.80 -14.39
CA THR A 385 -8.45 -7.09 -13.68
C THR A 385 -9.77 -7.35 -12.99
N LEU A 386 -10.37 -8.52 -13.24
CA LEU A 386 -11.66 -8.87 -12.63
C LEU A 386 -11.52 -10.21 -11.89
N PRO A 387 -12.11 -10.35 -10.69
CA PRO A 387 -12.13 -11.63 -10.01
C PRO A 387 -12.94 -12.65 -10.83
N TRP A 388 -12.71 -13.94 -10.62
CA TRP A 388 -13.32 -15.00 -11.44
C TRP A 388 -14.85 -15.01 -11.45
N HIS A 389 -15.47 -14.46 -10.41
CA HIS A 389 -16.93 -14.37 -10.27
C HIS A 389 -17.55 -13.17 -11.01
N VAL A 390 -16.74 -12.31 -11.63
CA VAL A 390 -17.19 -11.26 -12.56
C VAL A 390 -16.57 -11.52 -13.93
N GLU A 391 -17.38 -11.96 -14.86
CA GLU A 391 -16.94 -12.33 -16.20
C GLU A 391 -17.32 -11.24 -17.21
N LEU A 392 -16.33 -10.75 -17.95
CA LEU A 392 -16.53 -9.74 -18.99
C LEU A 392 -16.94 -10.39 -20.32
N TYR A 393 -18.02 -9.90 -20.92
CA TYR A 393 -18.44 -10.33 -22.26
C TYR A 393 -17.79 -9.46 -23.32
N LEU A 394 -16.64 -9.93 -23.81
CA LEU A 394 -15.82 -9.21 -24.79
C LEU A 394 -16.57 -8.82 -26.06
N HIS A 395 -17.51 -9.65 -26.54
CA HIS A 395 -18.34 -9.36 -27.72
C HIS A 395 -19.30 -8.17 -27.54
N THR A 396 -19.43 -7.65 -26.32
CA THR A 396 -20.25 -6.46 -26.01
C THR A 396 -19.39 -5.23 -25.72
N LEU A 397 -18.06 -5.35 -25.82
CA LEU A 397 -17.15 -4.22 -25.67
C LEU A 397 -17.32 -3.28 -26.85
N HIS A 398 -17.71 -2.05 -26.58
CA HIS A 398 -17.93 -1.01 -27.57
C HIS A 398 -17.51 0.36 -27.03
N VAL A 399 -17.21 1.28 -27.95
CA VAL A 399 -16.80 2.66 -27.67
C VAL A 399 -17.78 3.61 -28.30
N ILE A 400 -18.20 4.61 -27.53
CA ILE A 400 -19.08 5.69 -27.96
C ILE A 400 -18.28 7.00 -27.81
N CYS A 401 -18.17 7.77 -28.90
CA CYS A 401 -17.59 9.11 -28.84
C CYS A 401 -18.60 10.14 -28.28
N ALA A 402 -18.12 11.35 -27.99
CA ALA A 402 -18.92 12.43 -27.42
C ALA A 402 -20.18 12.82 -28.24
N ASP A 403 -20.16 12.60 -29.55
CA ASP A 403 -21.28 12.84 -30.48
C ASP A 403 -22.28 11.67 -30.55
N GLY A 404 -22.04 10.59 -29.80
CA GLY A 404 -22.89 9.40 -29.76
C GLY A 404 -22.61 8.39 -30.88
N ARG A 405 -21.62 8.63 -31.74
CA ARG A 405 -21.25 7.67 -32.79
C ARG A 405 -20.45 6.49 -32.20
N PRO A 406 -20.61 5.27 -32.74
CA PRO A 406 -19.73 4.16 -32.38
C PRO A 406 -18.31 4.43 -32.92
N CYS A 407 -17.31 4.17 -32.09
CA CYS A 407 -15.89 4.47 -32.33
C CYS A 407 -14.98 3.29 -31.95
N ASP A 408 -15.45 2.07 -32.22
CA ASP A 408 -14.75 0.84 -31.82
C ASP A 408 -13.35 0.74 -32.44
N GLU A 409 -13.10 1.43 -33.56
CA GLU A 409 -11.79 1.53 -34.22
C GLU A 409 -10.71 2.19 -33.36
N LEU A 410 -11.08 2.91 -32.30
CA LEU A 410 -10.15 3.53 -31.35
C LEU A 410 -9.57 2.53 -30.33
N LEU A 411 -10.09 1.29 -30.29
CA LEU A 411 -9.50 0.20 -29.52
C LEU A 411 -8.53 -0.61 -30.39
N GLY A 412 -7.35 -0.89 -29.85
CA GLY A 412 -6.32 -1.67 -30.52
C GLY A 412 -5.57 -2.61 -29.58
N ASN A 413 -4.84 -3.57 -30.15
CA ASN A 413 -3.94 -4.48 -29.43
C ASN A 413 -4.57 -5.10 -28.17
N LEU A 414 -5.78 -5.61 -28.32
CA LEU A 414 -6.55 -6.21 -27.23
C LEU A 414 -6.03 -7.63 -26.92
N THR A 415 -5.66 -7.85 -25.67
CA THR A 415 -5.39 -9.17 -25.10
C THR A 415 -6.33 -9.43 -23.94
N TYR A 416 -6.94 -10.61 -23.92
CA TYR A 416 -7.87 -11.01 -22.88
C TYR A 416 -7.56 -12.42 -22.40
N THR A 417 -7.33 -12.56 -21.10
CA THR A 417 -7.25 -13.85 -20.40
C THR A 417 -8.58 -14.04 -19.66
N PRO A 418 -9.41 -15.04 -20.04
CA PRO A 418 -10.67 -15.29 -19.38
C PRO A 418 -10.45 -15.82 -17.95
N PRO A 419 -11.40 -15.59 -17.04
CA PRO A 419 -11.30 -16.12 -15.68
C PRO A 419 -11.48 -17.64 -15.67
N VAL A 420 -10.82 -18.31 -14.73
CA VAL A 420 -11.06 -19.73 -14.43
C VAL A 420 -11.70 -19.80 -13.04
N PRO A 421 -12.92 -20.35 -12.92
CA PRO A 421 -13.62 -20.43 -11.64
C PRO A 421 -12.74 -21.00 -10.53
N HIS A 422 -12.67 -20.28 -9.41
CA HIS A 422 -11.88 -20.63 -8.21
C HIS A 422 -10.37 -20.76 -8.41
N ALA A 423 -9.83 -20.43 -9.58
CA ALA A 423 -8.42 -20.58 -9.90
C ALA A 423 -7.73 -19.25 -10.27
N SER A 424 -8.28 -18.47 -11.19
CA SER A 424 -7.67 -17.22 -11.66
C SER A 424 -8.69 -16.17 -12.10
N GLY A 425 -8.36 -14.90 -11.87
CA GLY A 425 -9.13 -13.76 -12.37
C GLY A 425 -9.03 -13.58 -13.89
N ALA A 426 -9.86 -12.69 -14.42
CA ALA A 426 -9.79 -12.23 -15.80
C ALA A 426 -8.81 -11.06 -15.91
N LEU A 427 -8.11 -10.99 -17.05
CA LEU A 427 -7.18 -9.91 -17.36
C LEU A 427 -7.49 -9.36 -18.76
N LEU A 428 -7.85 -8.09 -18.86
CA LEU A 428 -8.00 -7.38 -20.14
C LEU A 428 -6.90 -6.32 -20.24
N GLN A 429 -6.18 -6.31 -21.36
CA GLN A 429 -5.27 -5.24 -21.73
C GLN A 429 -5.63 -4.76 -23.13
N THR A 430 -5.93 -3.49 -23.30
CA THR A 430 -6.26 -2.91 -24.61
C THR A 430 -5.67 -1.51 -24.73
N GLU A 431 -5.18 -1.16 -25.92
CA GLU A 431 -4.80 0.22 -26.23
C GLU A 431 -6.04 1.01 -26.59
N ILE A 432 -6.11 2.23 -26.07
CA ILE A 432 -7.11 3.24 -26.38
C ILE A 432 -6.40 4.40 -27.06
N LEU A 433 -6.85 4.73 -28.26
CA LEU A 433 -6.42 5.92 -28.99
C LEU A 433 -7.35 7.07 -28.62
N LEU A 434 -6.85 8.03 -27.83
CA LEU A 434 -7.62 9.19 -27.37
C LEU A 434 -7.42 10.38 -28.33
N PRO A 435 -8.45 10.80 -29.09
CA PRO A 435 -8.34 11.96 -29.97
C PRO A 435 -8.17 13.27 -29.17
N PRO A 436 -7.62 14.34 -29.78
CA PRO A 436 -7.41 15.64 -29.13
C PRO A 436 -8.71 16.22 -28.55
N GLY A 437 -8.71 16.55 -27.25
CA GLY A 437 -9.85 17.20 -26.59
C GLY A 437 -11.15 16.40 -26.53
N GLU A 438 -11.18 15.16 -27.02
CA GLU A 438 -12.39 14.34 -27.10
C GLU A 438 -12.66 13.54 -25.82
N HIS A 439 -13.92 13.14 -25.68
CA HIS A 439 -14.41 12.29 -24.61
C HIS A 439 -14.94 10.98 -25.19
N LEU A 440 -14.49 9.86 -24.61
CA LEU A 440 -14.87 8.51 -25.01
C LEU A 440 -15.57 7.79 -23.84
N GLN A 441 -16.60 7.03 -24.16
CA GLN A 441 -17.25 6.09 -23.25
C GLN A 441 -17.05 4.68 -23.77
N ILE A 442 -16.36 3.85 -23.00
CA ILE A 442 -16.09 2.45 -23.31
C ILE A 442 -16.95 1.61 -22.37
N SER A 443 -17.74 0.69 -22.90
CA SER A 443 -18.64 -0.14 -22.10
C SER A 443 -18.62 -1.60 -22.53
N ALA A 444 -18.76 -2.49 -21.55
CA ALA A 444 -18.90 -3.93 -21.78
C ALA A 444 -19.82 -4.55 -20.72
N ARG A 445 -20.67 -5.49 -21.13
CA ARG A 445 -21.52 -6.25 -20.20
C ARG A 445 -20.68 -7.22 -19.39
N VAL A 446 -21.05 -7.37 -18.12
CA VAL A 446 -20.47 -8.35 -17.21
C VAL A 446 -21.55 -9.31 -16.72
N ARG A 447 -21.17 -10.57 -16.52
CA ARG A 447 -21.93 -11.57 -15.80
C ARG A 447 -21.38 -11.70 -14.38
N LYS A 448 -22.30 -11.79 -13.43
CA LYS A 448 -22.03 -12.01 -12.01
C LYS A 448 -22.37 -13.45 -11.67
N SER A 449 -21.41 -14.20 -11.15
CA SER A 449 -21.58 -15.61 -10.79
C SER A 449 -22.27 -15.77 -9.44
N PHE A 450 -23.06 -16.84 -9.29
CA PHE A 450 -23.62 -17.25 -8.01
C PHE A 450 -22.55 -17.93 -7.18
N LEU A 451 -22.28 -17.38 -6.00
CA LEU A 451 -21.32 -17.95 -5.06
C LEU A 451 -22.01 -18.92 -4.10
N ARG A 452 -21.22 -19.85 -3.55
CA ARG A 452 -21.67 -20.70 -2.44
C ARG A 452 -21.72 -19.87 -1.17
N TYR A 453 -22.57 -20.24 -0.22
CA TYR A 453 -22.67 -19.53 1.06
C TYR A 453 -21.34 -19.43 1.81
N THR A 454 -20.46 -20.44 1.67
CA THR A 454 -19.12 -20.48 2.28
C THR A 454 -18.10 -19.57 1.60
N GLU A 455 -18.41 -19.07 0.40
CA GLU A 455 -17.51 -18.23 -0.40
C GLU A 455 -17.77 -16.74 -0.16
N HIS A 456 -18.89 -16.38 0.47
CA HIS A 456 -19.15 -15.00 0.84
C HIS A 456 -18.23 -14.54 1.98
N PRO A 457 -17.78 -13.28 1.98
CA PRO A 457 -17.15 -12.69 3.14
C PRO A 457 -18.13 -12.65 4.32
N PRO A 458 -17.63 -12.50 5.57
CA PRO A 458 -18.48 -12.45 6.77
C PRO A 458 -19.64 -11.44 6.70
N ASP A 459 -19.43 -10.33 5.98
CA ASP A 459 -20.49 -9.39 5.60
C ASP A 459 -20.78 -9.50 4.10
N ALA A 460 -21.66 -10.41 3.74
CA ALA A 460 -22.07 -10.63 2.36
C ALA A 460 -22.83 -9.44 1.75
N GLN A 461 -23.50 -8.63 2.59
CA GLN A 461 -24.39 -7.56 2.16
C GLN A 461 -23.63 -6.30 1.71
N ARG A 462 -22.39 -6.14 2.16
CA ARG A 462 -21.47 -5.09 1.68
C ARG A 462 -21.19 -5.23 0.18
N GLY A 463 -21.12 -6.44 -0.35
CA GLY A 463 -20.68 -6.71 -1.72
C GLY A 463 -19.18 -6.96 -1.85
N TRP A 464 -18.70 -7.04 -3.09
CA TRP A 464 -17.36 -7.48 -3.46
C TRP A 464 -16.54 -6.35 -4.08
N ASP A 465 -15.30 -6.17 -3.61
CA ASP A 465 -14.40 -5.18 -4.16
C ASP A 465 -13.75 -5.66 -5.47
N LEU A 466 -13.93 -4.87 -6.53
CA LEU A 466 -13.15 -4.97 -7.75
C LEU A 466 -11.89 -4.12 -7.66
N PRO A 467 -10.75 -4.62 -8.12
CA PRO A 467 -9.54 -3.82 -8.18
C PRO A 467 -9.74 -2.62 -9.12
N PRO A 468 -8.93 -1.57 -8.92
CA PRO A 468 -8.91 -0.43 -9.82
C PRO A 468 -8.37 -0.87 -11.19
N GLY A 469 -9.01 -0.37 -12.26
CA GLY A 469 -8.41 -0.39 -13.59
C GLY A 469 -7.21 0.56 -13.63
N VAL A 470 -6.17 0.17 -14.38
CA VAL A 470 -4.91 0.93 -14.52
C VAL A 470 -4.81 1.45 -15.95
N LEU A 471 -4.49 2.72 -16.09
CA LEU A 471 -4.22 3.36 -17.38
C LEU A 471 -2.75 3.76 -17.42
N VAL A 472 -2.05 3.38 -18.50
CA VAL A 472 -0.62 3.67 -18.66
C VAL A 472 -0.43 4.49 -19.92
N SER A 473 0.18 5.67 -19.80
CA SER A 473 0.56 6.46 -20.98
C SER A 473 1.69 5.74 -21.71
N LEU A 474 1.49 5.42 -23.00
CA LEU A 474 2.50 4.80 -23.85
C LEU A 474 3.42 5.83 -24.50
N GLU A 475 3.02 7.11 -24.50
CA GLU A 475 3.80 8.21 -25.05
C GLU A 475 4.27 9.13 -23.91
N PRO A 476 5.48 9.72 -24.03
CA PRO A 476 5.97 10.71 -23.08
C PRO A 476 5.04 11.92 -23.13
N ILE A 477 4.47 12.29 -21.99
CA ILE A 477 3.56 13.43 -21.90
C ILE A 477 4.41 14.72 -21.97
N PRO A 478 4.21 15.59 -22.97
CA PRO A 478 4.92 16.87 -23.05
C PRO A 478 4.29 17.87 -22.09
N THR A 479 4.42 17.66 -20.79
CA THR A 479 3.99 18.62 -19.76
C THR A 479 5.17 19.46 -19.28
N PRO A 480 5.19 20.80 -19.53
CA PRO A 480 6.26 21.69 -19.12
C PRO A 480 6.33 21.96 -17.60
N ALA A 481 5.44 21.36 -16.80
CA ALA A 481 5.30 21.64 -15.37
C ALA A 481 5.98 20.62 -14.43
N LEU A 482 6.57 19.54 -14.95
CA LEU A 482 7.10 18.44 -14.12
C LEU A 482 8.46 17.97 -14.65
N HIS A 483 9.44 18.85 -14.56
CA HIS A 483 10.83 18.42 -14.51
C HIS A 483 11.00 17.63 -13.21
N HIS A 484 10.92 16.29 -13.22
CA HIS A 484 11.65 15.38 -12.31
C HIS A 484 11.25 13.89 -12.38
N SER A 485 10.20 13.48 -13.10
CA SER A 485 9.96 12.05 -13.31
C SER A 485 10.78 11.52 -14.49
N SER A 486 11.99 11.05 -14.20
CA SER A 486 12.84 10.31 -15.13
C SER A 486 12.10 9.09 -15.69
N GLY A 487 11.79 9.09 -17.00
CA GLY A 487 11.69 7.90 -17.84
C GLY A 487 10.55 6.88 -17.61
N THR A 488 9.81 6.89 -16.50
CA THR A 488 8.79 5.87 -16.22
C THR A 488 7.41 6.26 -16.75
N SER A 489 6.79 5.39 -17.56
CA SER A 489 5.41 5.56 -18.02
C SER A 489 4.45 5.86 -16.86
N GLN A 490 3.77 7.00 -16.93
CA GLN A 490 2.86 7.44 -15.88
C GLN A 490 1.64 6.52 -15.81
N ARG A 491 1.46 5.86 -14.65
CA ARG A 491 0.30 5.00 -14.33
C ARG A 491 -0.77 5.80 -13.58
N MET A 492 -1.99 5.78 -14.10
CA MET A 492 -3.18 6.33 -13.48
C MET A 492 -4.08 5.19 -13.01
N TYR A 493 -4.54 5.28 -11.75
CA TYR A 493 -5.44 4.28 -11.17
C TYR A 493 -6.84 4.85 -11.09
N THR A 494 -7.81 4.05 -11.53
CA THR A 494 -9.23 4.35 -11.33
C THR A 494 -9.65 4.02 -9.90
N ARG A 495 -10.90 4.31 -9.56
CA ARG A 495 -11.46 3.93 -8.26
C ARG A 495 -11.67 2.41 -8.19
N PRO A 496 -11.42 1.76 -7.04
CA PRO A 496 -11.97 0.44 -6.80
C PRO A 496 -13.50 0.51 -6.87
N LEU A 497 -14.13 -0.54 -7.39
CA LEU A 497 -15.58 -0.60 -7.51
C LEU A 497 -16.13 -1.63 -6.56
N LEU A 498 -17.38 -1.43 -6.15
CA LEU A 498 -18.11 -2.38 -5.33
C LEU A 498 -19.17 -3.06 -6.21
N VAL A 499 -19.15 -4.39 -6.25
CA VAL A 499 -20.12 -5.20 -7.00
C VAL A 499 -21.00 -5.96 -6.05
N ASP A 500 -22.30 -5.72 -6.16
CA ASP A 500 -23.30 -6.55 -5.51
C ASP A 500 -23.52 -7.85 -6.28
N LEU A 501 -23.50 -8.97 -5.57
CA LEU A 501 -23.76 -10.33 -6.06
C LEU A 501 -25.02 -10.86 -5.35
N ALA A 502 -25.66 -11.87 -5.93
CA ALA A 502 -26.79 -12.52 -5.28
C ALA A 502 -26.38 -13.11 -3.92
N THR A 503 -26.82 -12.49 -2.82
CA THR A 503 -26.57 -12.96 -1.45
C THR A 503 -27.56 -14.06 -1.07
N PRO A 504 -27.10 -15.23 -0.57
CA PRO A 504 -28.00 -16.27 -0.10
C PRO A 504 -28.70 -15.85 1.21
N ASP A 505 -29.78 -16.54 1.55
CA ASP A 505 -30.45 -16.36 2.84
C ASP A 505 -29.62 -16.98 3.97
N PHE A 506 -28.94 -16.13 4.76
CA PHE A 506 -28.14 -16.55 5.91
C PHE A 506 -28.98 -16.93 7.15
N SER A 507 -30.29 -16.66 7.16
CA SER A 507 -31.14 -16.97 8.30
C SER A 507 -31.40 -18.48 8.44
N MET A 508 -31.43 -19.22 7.34
CA MET A 508 -31.68 -20.66 7.33
C MET A 508 -30.59 -21.46 8.06
N PRO A 509 -29.28 -21.30 7.75
CA PRO A 509 -28.22 -21.92 8.54
C PRO A 509 -28.25 -21.52 10.02
N TYR A 510 -28.51 -20.25 10.33
CA TYR A 510 -28.58 -19.76 11.70
C TYR A 510 -29.69 -20.46 12.50
N ASN A 511 -30.88 -20.58 11.92
CA ASN A 511 -32.01 -21.28 12.55
C ASN A 511 -31.69 -22.75 12.81
N VAL A 512 -31.01 -23.43 11.87
CA VAL A 512 -30.57 -24.82 12.05
C VAL A 512 -29.53 -24.94 13.16
N ILE A 513 -28.54 -24.05 13.20
CA ILE A 513 -27.52 -24.03 14.25
C ILE A 513 -28.16 -23.82 15.62
N ILE A 514 -29.05 -22.82 15.77
CA ILE A 514 -29.77 -22.61 17.04
C ILE A 514 -30.55 -23.86 17.44
N MET A 515 -31.32 -24.45 16.53
CA MET A 515 -32.15 -25.61 16.86
C MET A 515 -31.30 -26.80 17.29
N THR A 516 -30.22 -27.10 16.56
CA THR A 516 -29.30 -28.20 16.88
C THR A 516 -28.53 -27.97 18.17
N CYS A 517 -27.98 -26.77 18.39
CA CYS A 517 -27.31 -26.41 19.65
C CYS A 517 -28.28 -26.48 20.84
N THR A 518 -29.52 -26.02 20.68
CA THR A 518 -30.56 -26.09 21.72
C THR A 518 -30.91 -27.55 22.05
N LEU A 519 -31.08 -28.39 21.03
CA LEU A 519 -31.33 -29.82 21.22
C LEU A 519 -30.17 -30.50 21.96
N ILE A 520 -28.93 -30.24 21.54
CA ILE A 520 -27.73 -30.79 22.20
C ILE A 520 -27.65 -30.31 23.65
N ALA A 521 -27.89 -29.03 23.91
CA ALA A 521 -27.88 -28.47 25.26
C ALA A 521 -28.96 -29.09 26.15
N LEU A 522 -30.18 -29.32 25.62
CA LEU A 522 -31.25 -29.99 26.34
C LEU A 522 -30.94 -31.46 26.62
N CYS A 523 -30.44 -32.19 25.62
CA CYS A 523 -30.05 -33.59 25.79
C CYS A 523 -28.92 -33.73 26.81
N PHE A 524 -27.85 -32.93 26.67
CA PHE A 524 -26.73 -32.93 27.59
C PHE A 524 -27.18 -32.50 28.99
N GLY A 525 -27.93 -31.41 29.12
CA GLY A 525 -28.44 -30.92 30.41
C GLY A 525 -29.35 -31.92 31.10
N SER A 526 -30.20 -32.62 30.35
CA SER A 526 -31.08 -33.68 30.86
C SER A 526 -30.27 -34.89 31.35
N VAL A 527 -29.34 -35.39 30.54
CA VAL A 527 -28.47 -36.53 30.92
C VAL A 527 -27.57 -36.17 32.09
N PHE A 528 -26.95 -34.99 32.06
CA PHE A 528 -26.09 -34.50 33.13
C PHE A 528 -26.88 -34.35 34.43
N ASN A 529 -28.07 -33.75 34.40
CA ASN A 529 -28.95 -33.68 35.56
C ASN A 529 -29.34 -35.08 36.05
N MET A 530 -29.70 -36.01 35.16
CA MET A 530 -30.08 -37.36 35.59
C MET A 530 -28.92 -38.13 36.24
N LEU A 531 -27.68 -37.90 35.79
CA LEU A 531 -26.50 -38.55 36.35
C LEU A 531 -26.00 -37.91 37.65
N THR A 532 -26.18 -36.59 37.80
CA THR A 532 -25.63 -35.84 38.94
C THR A 532 -26.65 -35.56 40.04
N ARG A 533 -27.94 -35.47 39.71
CA ARG A 533 -29.00 -35.14 40.66
C ARG A 533 -29.32 -36.38 41.50
N ARG A 534 -29.31 -36.22 42.82
CA ARG A 534 -29.69 -37.28 43.76
C ARG A 534 -31.21 -37.37 43.80
N PHE A 535 -31.78 -38.47 43.30
CA PHE A 535 -33.21 -38.73 43.42
C PHE A 535 -33.53 -39.27 44.82
N LEU A 536 -34.58 -38.73 45.44
CA LEU A 536 -35.14 -39.19 46.70
C LEU A 536 -36.48 -39.85 46.41
N VAL A 537 -36.65 -41.12 46.80
CA VAL A 537 -37.88 -41.87 46.59
C VAL A 537 -38.74 -41.77 47.84
N PHE A 538 -40.01 -41.38 47.69
CA PHE A 538 -41.00 -41.30 48.77
C PHE A 538 -42.19 -42.24 48.46
N ASP A 539 -42.84 -42.78 49.49
CA ASP A 539 -44.08 -43.57 49.35
C ASP A 539 -45.32 -42.67 49.17
N ALA A 540 -46.48 -43.28 48.89
CA ALA A 540 -47.75 -42.59 48.69
C ALA A 540 -48.29 -41.85 49.94
N GLN A 541 -47.68 -42.06 51.11
CA GLN A 541 -47.97 -41.42 52.39
C GLN A 541 -46.88 -40.39 52.76
N GLY A 542 -45.94 -40.11 51.85
CA GLY A 542 -44.88 -39.11 52.00
C GLY A 542 -43.62 -39.59 52.73
N LYS A 543 -43.43 -40.90 52.95
CA LYS A 543 -42.29 -41.43 53.72
C LYS A 543 -41.12 -41.81 52.81
N LYS A 544 -39.89 -41.34 53.11
CA LYS A 544 -38.67 -41.61 52.31
C LYS A 544 -38.33 -43.10 52.33
N LEU A 545 -38.22 -43.71 51.14
CA LEU A 545 -37.96 -45.14 50.92
C LEU A 545 -36.49 -45.45 50.56
N ALA A 546 -35.85 -44.62 49.72
CA ALA A 546 -34.44 -44.77 49.32
C ALA A 546 -33.86 -43.51 48.66
N GLY A 547 -32.53 -43.39 48.61
CA GLY A 547 -31.79 -42.25 48.01
C GLY A 547 -30.99 -41.47 49.05
N GLY A 548 -29.82 -40.94 48.66
CA GLY A 548 -28.78 -40.37 49.53
C GLY A 548 -29.24 -39.33 50.55
N GLU A 549 -28.41 -39.03 51.56
CA GLU A 549 -28.74 -38.09 52.65
C GLU A 549 -29.25 -36.75 52.12
N VAL A 550 -30.35 -36.30 52.74
CA VAL A 550 -30.85 -34.94 52.57
C VAL A 550 -29.79 -34.04 53.20
N VAL A 551 -29.11 -33.23 52.39
CA VAL A 551 -28.32 -32.15 52.94
C VAL A 551 -29.33 -31.15 53.51
N GLU A 552 -29.42 -31.07 54.84
CA GLU A 552 -30.13 -30.00 55.54
C GLU A 552 -29.60 -28.66 55.05
N GLY A 553 -30.43 -27.90 54.34
CA GLY A 553 -29.99 -26.61 53.78
C GLY A 553 -31.05 -25.84 53.02
N ASP A 554 -32.00 -26.48 52.35
CA ASP A 554 -33.10 -25.78 51.67
C ASP A 554 -34.43 -26.07 52.36
N THR A 555 -34.86 -25.10 53.17
CA THR A 555 -36.22 -24.98 53.65
C THR A 555 -37.19 -25.04 52.48
N ALA A 556 -38.11 -26.00 52.54
CA ALA A 556 -39.30 -26.02 51.71
C ALA A 556 -40.04 -24.67 51.88
N VAL A 557 -40.00 -23.83 50.84
CA VAL A 557 -40.99 -22.76 50.68
C VAL A 557 -42.21 -23.42 50.04
N ASP A 558 -43.23 -23.54 50.86
CA ASP A 558 -44.56 -24.03 50.56
C ASP A 558 -45.23 -23.12 49.50
N GLU A 559 -45.21 -23.53 48.23
CA GLU A 559 -46.00 -22.91 47.15
C GLU A 559 -47.47 -23.32 47.28
N THR A 560 -48.13 -22.81 48.33
CA THR A 560 -49.59 -22.77 48.39
C THR A 560 -50.07 -21.45 48.99
N ARG A 561 -50.01 -20.33 48.22
CA ARG A 561 -51.01 -19.25 48.35
C ARG A 561 -50.99 -18.17 47.24
N HIS A 562 -52.14 -18.13 46.55
CA HIS A 562 -52.91 -16.97 46.07
C HIS A 562 -52.51 -16.18 44.80
N ASP A 563 -53.37 -16.34 43.80
CA ASP A 563 -54.00 -15.28 43.00
C ASP A 563 -53.99 -13.89 43.67
N ALA A 564 -53.41 -12.89 42.98
CA ALA A 564 -53.96 -11.54 42.76
C ALA A 564 -52.85 -10.56 42.36
N GLN A 565 -52.65 -10.34 41.06
CA GLN A 565 -52.71 -9.02 40.40
C GLN A 565 -52.50 -9.17 38.89
#